data_AF-A0A081AJU5-F1
#
_entry.id   AF-A0A081AJU5-F1
#
_cell.length_a   1.000
_cell.length_b   1.000
_cell.length_c   1.000
_cell.angle_alpha   90.00
_cell.angle_beta   90.00
_cell.angle_gamma   90.00
#
_symmetry.space_group_name_H-M   'P 1'
#
loop_
_entity.id
_entity.type
_entity.pdbx_description
1 polymer ?
#
loop_
_entity_poly.entity_id
_entity_poly.type
_entity_poly.pdbx_seq_one_letter_code
_entity_poly.pdbx_strand_id
1 'polypeptide(L)'
;MGAVRGIEPRRLALRYEPPGIIVEYIYHSTAAKQLYHHEIDLKTELASVGASRFSEYRIDEVVNNIIRQHGDVVGDSKVPSAQLVRLVRRLVDHQTTAQEATSAPILPQADYNRVSEMQLKQVKQKMDLVFEQNIIRPDQEGFQYDKQVAFQPATEASDWDD
;
A
#
# COMPACT_ATOMS: atom_id res chain seq x y z
N MET A 1 8.63 -31.41 34.39
CA MET A 1 7.74 -30.83 33.36
C MET A 1 7.76 -29.32 33.53
N GLY A 2 8.52 -28.61 32.68
CA GLY A 2 8.71 -27.16 32.80
C GLY A 2 7.49 -26.40 32.30
N ALA A 3 6.96 -25.50 33.12
CA ALA A 3 5.89 -24.59 32.73
C ALA A 3 6.36 -23.75 31.53
N VAL A 4 5.74 -23.95 30.37
CA VAL A 4 6.03 -23.17 29.17
C VAL A 4 5.48 -21.76 29.43
N ARG A 5 6.36 -20.84 29.83
CA ARG A 5 6.09 -19.39 29.76
C ARG A 5 5.95 -19.06 28.27
N GLY A 6 4.75 -19.21 27.74
CA GLY A 6 4.50 -19.14 26.30
C GLY A 6 3.74 -17.88 25.90
N ILE A 7 4.25 -17.17 24.90
CA ILE A 7 3.46 -16.25 24.08
C ILE A 7 2.61 -17.10 23.11
N GLU A 8 1.31 -16.87 23.07
CA GLU A 8 0.39 -17.51 22.11
C GLU A 8 -0.25 -16.44 21.20
N PRO A 9 0.11 -16.40 19.91
CA PRO A 9 -0.54 -15.49 18.98
C PRO A 9 -1.98 -15.94 18.71
N ARG A 10 -2.92 -14.98 18.70
CA ARG A 10 -4.33 -15.22 18.42
C ARG A 10 -4.78 -14.62 17.10
N ARG A 11 -4.40 -13.37 16.84
CA ARG A 11 -4.89 -12.62 15.68
C ARG A 11 -3.74 -11.88 15.02
N LEU A 12 -3.83 -11.80 13.70
CA LEU A 12 -2.93 -11.00 12.87
C LEU A 12 -3.77 -9.94 12.18
N ALA A 13 -3.30 -8.70 12.23
CA ALA A 13 -3.90 -7.57 11.52
C ALA A 13 -2.87 -6.91 10.61
N LEU A 14 -3.36 -6.31 9.53
CA LEU A 14 -2.55 -5.50 8.63
C LEU A 14 -2.83 -4.03 8.91
N ARG A 15 -1.76 -3.26 9.09
CA ARG A 15 -1.81 -1.79 9.05
C ARG A 15 -1.27 -1.37 7.68
N TYR A 16 -2.04 -0.61 6.92
CA TYR A 16 -1.61 -0.16 5.59
C TYR A 16 -0.79 1.14 5.65
N GLU A 17 -1.00 1.96 6.69
CA GLU A 17 -0.36 3.27 6.82
C GLU A 17 0.06 3.57 8.27
N PRO A 18 1.37 3.59 8.59
CA PRO A 18 2.48 3.04 7.79
C PRO A 18 2.39 1.51 7.68
N PRO A 19 2.90 0.89 6.60
CA PRO A 19 2.66 -0.51 6.32
C PRO A 19 3.32 -1.43 7.34
N GLY A 20 2.55 -2.32 7.94
CA GLY A 20 3.03 -3.20 9.00
C GLY A 20 2.05 -4.32 9.37
N ILE A 21 2.54 -5.26 10.17
CA ILE A 21 1.78 -6.40 10.68
C ILE A 21 1.65 -6.24 12.20
N ILE A 22 0.43 -6.37 12.71
CA ILE A 22 0.15 -6.35 14.14
C ILE A 22 -0.19 -7.77 14.58
N VAL A 23 0.54 -8.27 15.57
CA VAL A 23 0.33 -9.58 16.17
C VAL A 23 -0.32 -9.41 17.53
N GLU A 24 -1.54 -9.88 17.68
CA GLU A 24 -2.22 -9.95 18.97
C GLU A 24 -1.92 -11.30 19.63
N TYR A 25 -1.43 -11.27 20.86
CA TYR A 25 -1.03 -12.46 21.60
C TYR A 25 -1.45 -12.43 23.07
N ILE A 26 -1.55 -13.60 23.69
CA ILE A 26 -1.74 -13.76 25.13
C ILE A 26 -0.42 -14.19 25.76
N TYR A 27 -0.11 -13.61 26.92
CA TYR A 27 1.03 -14.01 27.74
C TYR A 27 0.57 -14.89 28.91
N HIS A 28 1.05 -16.14 28.97
CA HIS A 28 0.62 -17.14 29.95
C HIS A 28 1.21 -16.97 31.36
N SER A 29 1.90 -15.87 31.66
CA SER A 29 2.54 -15.66 32.97
C SER A 29 1.64 -14.96 33.99
N THR A 30 0.57 -14.27 33.57
CA THR A 30 -0.33 -13.52 34.45
C THR A 30 -1.62 -14.30 34.66
N ALA A 31 -2.12 -14.36 35.90
CA ALA A 31 -3.37 -15.05 36.25
C ALA A 31 -4.60 -14.46 35.52
N ALA A 32 -4.50 -13.24 34.99
CA ALA A 32 -5.47 -12.62 34.10
C ALA A 32 -5.06 -12.80 32.62
N LYS A 33 -6.01 -13.21 31.77
CA LYS A 33 -5.85 -13.31 30.31
C LYS A 33 -5.82 -11.91 29.68
N GLN A 34 -4.69 -11.23 29.80
CA GLN A 34 -4.49 -9.93 29.16
C GLN A 34 -4.00 -10.13 27.73
N LEU A 35 -4.61 -9.40 26.80
CA LEU A 35 -4.23 -9.36 25.39
C LEU A 35 -3.13 -8.30 25.20
N TYR A 36 -2.11 -8.64 24.44
CA TYR A 36 -1.01 -7.76 24.08
C TYR A 36 -0.92 -7.65 22.56
N HIS A 37 -0.38 -6.54 22.09
CA HIS A 37 -0.11 -6.28 20.68
C HIS A 37 1.39 -6.12 20.46
N HIS A 38 1.90 -6.74 19.41
CA HIS A 38 3.25 -6.57 18.91
C HIS A 38 3.18 -6.00 17.50
N GLU A 39 3.77 -4.83 17.29
CA GLU A 39 3.78 -4.15 16.00
C GLU A 39 5.09 -4.44 15.25
N ILE A 40 4.95 -4.83 13.99
CA ILE A 40 6.05 -5.09 13.06
C ILE A 40 5.93 -4.06 11.94
N ASP A 41 6.81 -3.06 11.95
CA ASP A 41 6.84 -2.04 10.90
C ASP A 41 7.62 -2.56 9.68
N LEU A 42 6.99 -2.49 8.51
CA LEU A 42 7.57 -2.95 7.26
C LEU A 42 7.86 -1.80 6.30
N LYS A 43 7.78 -0.54 6.76
CA LYS A 43 8.00 0.64 5.93
C LYS A 43 9.35 0.62 5.20
N THR A 44 10.44 0.30 5.88
CA THR A 44 11.78 0.26 5.28
C THR A 44 11.93 -0.90 4.30
N GLU A 45 11.41 -2.07 4.67
CA GLU A 45 11.43 -3.28 3.84
C GLU A 45 10.64 -3.05 2.56
N LEU A 46 9.41 -2.51 2.65
CA LEU A 46 8.54 -2.21 1.50
C LEU A 46 9.04 -1.03 0.67
N ALA A 47 9.65 -0.01 1.27
CA ALA A 47 10.25 1.11 0.54
C ALA A 47 11.41 0.65 -0.36
N SER A 48 12.18 -0.35 0.08
CA SER A 48 13.23 -0.95 -0.75
C SER A 48 12.67 -1.78 -1.93
N VAL A 49 11.41 -2.20 -1.83
CA VAL A 49 10.74 -3.09 -2.78
C VAL A 49 10.01 -2.32 -3.89
N GLY A 50 9.54 -1.08 -3.63
CA GLY A 50 8.72 -0.28 -4.55
C GLY A 50 9.34 0.13 -5.90
N ALA A 51 10.56 -0.30 -6.22
CA ALA A 51 11.27 0.08 -7.45
C ALA A 51 11.41 -1.03 -8.51
N SER A 52 11.05 -2.29 -8.20
CA SER A 52 11.23 -3.40 -9.14
C SER A 52 10.04 -4.36 -9.12
N ARG A 53 9.70 -4.91 -10.28
CA ARG A 53 8.65 -5.93 -10.43
C ARG A 53 8.85 -7.02 -9.37
N PHE A 54 7.87 -7.18 -8.49
CA PHE A 54 7.93 -8.09 -7.34
C PHE A 54 8.33 -9.51 -7.79
N SER A 55 9.49 -9.98 -7.34
CA SER A 55 9.88 -11.39 -7.49
C SER A 55 9.57 -12.14 -6.21
N GLU A 56 9.11 -13.40 -6.32
CA GLU A 56 8.75 -14.22 -5.15
C GLU A 56 9.91 -14.34 -4.16
N TYR A 57 11.15 -14.42 -4.66
CA TYR A 57 12.38 -14.46 -3.85
C TYR A 57 12.52 -13.30 -2.86
N ARG A 58 12.09 -12.08 -3.21
CA ARG A 58 12.16 -10.92 -2.31
C ARG A 58 11.15 -11.02 -1.17
N ILE A 59 9.98 -11.58 -1.43
CA ILE A 59 8.93 -11.74 -0.41
C ILE A 59 9.41 -12.73 0.65
N ASP A 60 10.05 -13.82 0.21
CA ASP A 60 10.60 -14.82 1.11
C ASP A 60 11.75 -14.25 1.97
N GLU A 61 12.60 -13.37 1.42
CA GLU A 61 13.62 -12.65 2.20
C GLU A 61 13.01 -11.80 3.32
N VAL A 62 11.98 -11.01 3.01
CA VAL A 62 11.28 -10.18 4.01
C VAL A 62 10.64 -11.05 5.09
N VAL A 63 9.98 -12.14 4.72
CA VAL A 63 9.37 -13.07 5.69
C VAL A 63 10.43 -13.72 6.58
N ASN A 64 11.56 -14.14 6.01
CA ASN A 64 12.66 -14.69 6.80
C ASN A 64 13.23 -13.65 7.77
N ASN A 65 13.30 -12.38 7.38
CA ASN A 65 13.75 -11.30 8.26
C ASN A 65 12.75 -11.08 9.41
N ILE A 66 11.44 -11.06 9.13
CA ILE A 66 10.37 -10.97 10.14
C ILE A 66 10.49 -12.10 11.16
N ILE A 67 10.65 -13.34 10.69
CA ILE A 67 10.76 -14.52 11.57
C ILE A 67 12.01 -14.42 12.47
N ARG A 68 13.14 -13.95 11.93
CA ARG A 68 14.38 -13.78 12.70
C ARG A 68 14.29 -12.67 13.74
N GLN A 69 13.71 -11.52 13.38
CA GLN A 69 13.64 -10.36 14.28
C GLN A 69 12.53 -10.48 15.33
N HIS A 70 11.44 -11.18 15.00
CA HIS A 70 10.25 -11.30 15.85
C HIS A 70 9.94 -12.76 16.20
N GLY A 71 10.99 -13.56 16.41
CA GLY A 71 10.89 -15.00 16.67
C GLY A 71 10.01 -15.35 17.88
N ASP A 72 10.01 -14.52 18.93
CA ASP A 72 9.25 -14.79 20.16
C ASP A 72 7.72 -14.80 19.95
N VAL A 73 7.24 -13.96 19.02
CA VAL A 73 5.80 -13.78 18.73
C VAL A 73 5.34 -14.53 17.49
N VAL A 74 6.21 -14.64 16.47
CA VAL A 74 5.88 -15.19 15.14
C VAL A 74 6.63 -16.49 14.84
N GLY A 75 7.78 -16.70 15.45
CA GLY A 75 8.65 -17.87 15.23
C GLY A 75 8.16 -19.17 15.88
N ASP A 76 9.01 -20.19 15.91
CA ASP A 76 8.77 -21.50 16.51
C ASP A 76 7.45 -22.18 16.08
N SER A 77 7.12 -22.07 14.78
CA SER A 77 5.89 -22.63 14.20
C SER A 77 4.58 -22.07 14.77
N LYS A 78 4.61 -20.98 15.55
CA LYS A 78 3.41 -20.33 16.09
C LYS A 78 2.55 -19.73 14.99
N VAL A 79 3.18 -19.13 13.98
CA VAL A 79 2.52 -18.60 12.79
C VAL A 79 3.11 -19.30 11.55
N PRO A 80 2.28 -19.87 10.66
CA PRO A 80 2.76 -20.46 9.41
C PRO A 80 3.44 -19.42 8.52
N SER A 81 4.62 -19.74 7.97
CA SER A 81 5.34 -18.84 7.05
C SER A 81 4.49 -18.47 5.82
N ALA A 82 3.70 -19.42 5.30
CA ALA A 82 2.76 -19.18 4.21
C ALA A 82 1.72 -18.08 4.54
N GLN A 83 1.33 -17.95 5.82
CA GLN A 83 0.42 -16.90 6.26
C GLN A 83 1.11 -15.53 6.22
N LEU A 84 2.37 -15.45 6.66
CA LEU A 84 3.17 -14.22 6.58
C LEU A 84 3.42 -13.79 5.14
N VAL A 85 3.76 -14.73 4.26
CA VAL A 85 3.90 -14.48 2.81
C VAL A 85 2.62 -13.84 2.25
N ARG A 86 1.45 -14.40 2.59
CA ARG A 86 0.16 -13.86 2.14
C ARG A 86 -0.12 -12.46 2.71
N LEU A 87 0.29 -12.17 3.95
CA LEU A 87 0.13 -10.86 4.57
C LEU A 87 1.02 -9.81 3.89
N VAL A 88 2.30 -10.14 3.66
CA VAL A 88 3.25 -9.27 2.95
C VAL A 88 2.79 -9.01 1.52
N ARG A 89 2.32 -10.03 0.79
CA ARG A 89 1.71 -9.88 -0.54
C ARG A 89 0.55 -8.88 -0.54
N ARG A 90 -0.36 -8.97 0.42
CA ARG A 90 -1.49 -8.03 0.55
C ARG A 90 -1.06 -6.60 0.82
N LEU A 91 -0.03 -6.39 1.65
CA LEU A 91 0.52 -5.05 1.90
C LEU A 91 1.15 -4.47 0.64
N VAL A 92 1.87 -5.29 -0.11
CA VAL A 92 2.47 -4.95 -1.40
C VAL A 92 1.40 -4.55 -2.43
N ASP A 93 0.38 -5.38 -2.65
CA ASP A 93 -0.67 -5.13 -3.64
C ASP A 93 -1.41 -3.82 -3.35
N HIS A 94 -1.65 -3.53 -2.06
CA HIS A 94 -2.27 -2.29 -1.63
C HIS A 94 -1.39 -1.05 -1.88
N GLN A 95 -0.06 -1.18 -1.79
CA GLN A 95 0.86 -0.08 -2.11
C GLN A 95 0.90 0.19 -3.61
N THR A 96 0.92 -0.85 -4.45
CA THR A 96 0.82 -0.68 -5.92
C THR A 96 -0.51 -0.06 -6.33
N THR A 97 -1.62 -0.56 -5.78
CA THR A 97 -2.97 -0.02 -6.08
C THR A 97 -3.11 1.44 -5.61
N ALA A 98 -2.58 1.78 -4.43
CA ALA A 98 -2.60 3.16 -3.93
C ALA A 98 -1.67 4.10 -4.71
N GLN A 99 -0.51 3.61 -5.17
CA GLN A 99 0.36 4.36 -6.09
C GLN A 99 -0.29 4.55 -7.46
N GLU A 100 -0.97 3.55 -8.02
CA GLU A 100 -1.67 3.68 -9.31
C GLU A 100 -2.82 4.70 -9.26
N ALA A 101 -3.53 4.78 -8.12
CA ALA A 101 -4.59 5.77 -7.91
C ALA A 101 -4.07 7.20 -7.72
N THR A 102 -2.79 7.38 -7.32
CA THR A 102 -2.16 8.70 -7.12
C THR A 102 -1.18 9.08 -8.23
N SER A 103 -0.73 8.12 -9.03
CA SER A 103 0.01 8.35 -10.27
C SER A 103 -0.94 8.60 -11.43
N ALA A 104 -1.90 9.52 -11.25
CA ALA A 104 -2.37 10.26 -12.42
C ALA A 104 -1.11 10.93 -12.99
N PRO A 105 -0.66 10.54 -14.19
CA PRO A 105 0.61 11.03 -14.71
C PRO A 105 0.57 12.55 -14.73
N ILE A 106 1.49 13.12 -13.96
CA ILE A 106 1.59 14.56 -13.73
C ILE A 106 1.88 15.18 -15.09
N LEU A 107 0.86 15.77 -15.71
CA LEU A 107 1.07 16.63 -16.86
C LEU A 107 2.01 17.75 -16.41
N PRO A 108 3.03 18.12 -17.21
CA PRO A 108 3.91 19.20 -16.84
C PRO A 108 3.06 20.47 -16.66
N GLN A 109 2.92 20.92 -15.41
CA GLN A 109 2.29 22.22 -15.11
C GLN A 109 3.25 23.31 -15.57
N ALA A 110 3.12 23.71 -16.83
CA ALA A 110 3.82 24.84 -17.41
C ALA A 110 2.79 25.89 -17.83
N ASP A 111 3.19 27.16 -17.79
CA ASP A 111 2.40 28.24 -18.36
C ASP A 111 2.40 28.10 -19.90
N TYR A 112 1.35 27.47 -20.42
CA TYR A 112 1.17 27.17 -21.84
C TYR A 112 1.15 28.41 -22.74
N ASN A 113 1.00 29.60 -22.16
CA ASN A 113 1.03 30.86 -22.91
C ASN A 113 2.46 31.38 -23.13
N ARG A 114 3.47 30.79 -22.47
CA ARG A 114 4.88 31.24 -22.53
C ARG A 114 5.84 30.21 -23.13
N VAL A 115 5.35 29.04 -23.51
CA VAL A 115 6.18 27.98 -24.12
C VAL A 115 6.34 28.17 -25.62
N SER A 116 7.48 27.73 -26.16
CA SER A 116 7.70 27.68 -27.61
C SER A 116 6.84 26.62 -28.29
N GLU A 117 6.59 26.74 -29.60
CA GLU A 117 5.82 25.75 -30.38
C GLU A 117 6.39 24.32 -30.28
N MET A 118 7.72 24.21 -30.21
CA MET A 118 8.44 22.95 -30.03
C MET A 118 8.10 22.28 -28.69
N GLN A 119 8.10 23.06 -27.60
CA GLN A 119 7.73 22.58 -26.27
C GLN A 119 6.24 22.25 -26.19
N LEU A 120 5.38 23.06 -26.83
CA LEU A 120 3.94 22.80 -26.90
C LEU A 120 3.66 21.43 -27.54
N LYS A 121 4.34 21.11 -28.65
CA LYS A 121 4.23 19.79 -29.29
C LYS A 121 4.67 18.64 -28.38
N GLN A 122 5.76 18.82 -27.63
CA GLN A 122 6.24 17.80 -26.70
C GLN A 122 5.27 17.57 -25.54
N VAL A 123 4.70 18.63 -24.98
CA VAL A 123 3.71 18.50 -23.90
C VAL A 123 2.44 17.85 -24.42
N LYS A 124 1.97 18.23 -25.61
CA LYS A 124 0.84 17.58 -26.27
C LYS A 124 1.06 16.08 -26.46
N GLN A 125 2.22 15.69 -26.99
CA GLN A 125 2.56 14.27 -27.15
C GLN A 125 2.56 13.52 -25.81
N LYS A 126 3.05 14.14 -24.74
CA LYS A 126 2.99 13.54 -23.40
C LYS A 126 1.54 13.41 -22.91
N MET A 127 0.68 14.40 -23.15
CA MET A 127 -0.75 14.33 -22.82
C MET A 127 -1.43 13.17 -23.56
N ASP A 128 -1.15 13.01 -24.85
CA ASP A 128 -1.74 11.93 -25.66
C ASP A 128 -1.33 10.54 -25.13
N LEU A 129 -0.04 10.34 -24.82
CA LEU A 129 0.46 9.08 -24.24
C LEU A 129 -0.18 8.77 -22.88
N VAL A 130 -0.30 9.79 -22.04
CA VAL A 130 -0.95 9.71 -20.74
C VAL A 130 -2.42 9.33 -20.87
N PHE A 131 -3.12 9.95 -21.81
CA PHE A 131 -4.52 9.68 -22.08
C PHE A 131 -4.73 8.24 -22.55
N GLU A 132 -3.91 7.77 -23.50
CA GLU A 132 -3.99 6.39 -24.00
C GLU A 132 -3.68 5.34 -22.93
N GLN A 133 -2.81 5.64 -21.97
CA GLN A 133 -2.52 4.73 -20.86
C GLN A 133 -3.67 4.64 -19.85
N ASN A 134 -4.42 5.74 -19.66
CA ASN A 134 -5.47 5.82 -18.64
C ASN A 134 -6.89 5.71 -19.21
N ILE A 135 -7.04 5.58 -20.53
CA ILE A 135 -8.36 5.41 -21.15
C ILE A 135 -8.93 4.03 -20.78
N ILE A 136 -10.01 4.04 -20.03
CA ILE A 136 -10.79 2.84 -19.76
C ILE A 136 -11.72 2.65 -20.97
N ARG A 137 -11.61 1.50 -21.63
CA ARG A 137 -12.43 1.18 -22.81
C ARG A 137 -13.73 0.47 -22.41
N PRO A 138 -14.78 0.48 -23.25
CA PRO A 138 -16.06 -0.18 -22.93
C PRO A 138 -15.97 -1.67 -22.58
N ASP A 139 -14.92 -2.35 -23.02
CA ASP A 139 -14.61 -3.75 -22.77
C ASP A 139 -13.74 -3.98 -21.52
N GLN A 140 -13.31 -2.93 -20.82
CA GLN A 140 -12.48 -3.02 -19.62
C GLN A 140 -13.29 -2.86 -18.33
N GLU A 141 -12.84 -3.55 -17.28
CA GLU A 141 -13.45 -3.51 -15.95
C GLU A 141 -13.36 -2.08 -15.37
N GLY A 142 -14.50 -1.50 -14.99
CA GLY A 142 -14.60 -0.14 -14.47
C GLY A 142 -15.07 0.94 -15.46
N PHE A 143 -15.30 0.60 -16.73
CA PHE A 143 -15.94 1.52 -17.68
C PHE A 143 -17.38 1.83 -17.27
N GLN A 144 -17.74 3.11 -17.26
CA GLN A 144 -19.10 3.58 -16.97
C GLN A 144 -19.50 4.60 -18.04
N TYR A 145 -20.64 4.36 -18.69
CA TYR A 145 -21.18 5.25 -19.72
C TYR A 145 -21.53 6.64 -19.16
N ASP A 146 -22.13 6.68 -17.96
CA ASP A 146 -22.60 7.91 -17.32
C ASP A 146 -21.93 8.11 -15.94
N LYS A 147 -20.62 8.38 -15.93
CA LYS A 147 -19.89 8.68 -14.69
C LYS A 147 -20.37 10.00 -14.08
N GLN A 148 -21.24 9.92 -13.08
CA GLN A 148 -21.71 11.08 -12.31
C GLN A 148 -20.70 11.41 -11.20
N VAL A 149 -20.27 12.67 -11.12
CA VAL A 149 -19.36 13.17 -10.08
C VAL A 149 -20.07 14.27 -9.30
N ALA A 150 -20.24 14.06 -8.00
CA ALA A 150 -20.73 15.10 -7.10
C ALA A 150 -19.55 16.02 -6.74
N PHE A 151 -19.59 17.26 -7.21
CA PHE A 151 -18.61 18.27 -6.84
C PHE A 151 -18.92 18.77 -5.43
N GLN A 152 -17.89 18.91 -4.60
CA GLN A 152 -18.03 19.57 -3.30
C GLN A 152 -18.30 21.07 -3.51
N PRO A 153 -18.98 21.75 -2.56
CA PRO A 153 -19.17 23.19 -2.64
C PRO A 153 -17.81 23.89 -2.76
N ALA A 154 -17.75 24.92 -3.60
CA ALA A 154 -16.53 25.69 -3.81
C ALA A 154 -16.03 26.28 -2.49
N THR A 155 -14.77 26.03 -2.16
CA THR A 155 -14.14 26.55 -0.92
C THR A 155 -13.78 28.02 -1.04
N GLU A 156 -13.64 28.52 -2.26
CA GLU A 156 -13.26 29.90 -2.56
C GLU A 156 -14.47 30.67 -3.11
N ALA A 157 -14.66 31.90 -2.61
CA ALA A 157 -15.66 32.81 -3.15
C ALA A 157 -15.25 33.17 -4.58
N SER A 158 -16.13 32.90 -5.54
CA SER A 158 -15.92 33.27 -6.93
C SER A 158 -16.20 34.77 -7.10
N ASP A 159 -15.18 35.56 -7.42
CA ASP A 159 -15.30 37.00 -7.76
C ASP A 159 -16.10 37.27 -9.06
N TRP A 160 -16.78 36.25 -9.59
CA TRP A 160 -17.62 36.33 -10.78
C TRP A 160 -19.10 36.56 -10.48
N ASP A 161 -19.50 36.58 -9.20
CA ASP A 161 -20.90 36.69 -8.77
C ASP A 161 -21.24 38.07 -8.14
N ASP A 162 -20.58 39.14 -8.63
CA ASP A 162 -20.92 40.55 -8.35
C ASP A 162 -21.10 41.34 -9.67
#